data_AF-Q1IV98-F1
#
_entry.id   AF-Q1IV98-F1
#
_cell.length_a   1.000
_cell.length_b   1.000
_cell.length_c   1.000
_cell.angle_alpha   90.00
_cell.angle_beta   90.00
_cell.angle_gamma   90.00
#
_symmetry.space_group_name_H-M   'P 1'
#
loop_
_entity.id
_entity.type
_entity.pdbx_description
1 polymer ?
#
loop_
_entity_poly.entity_id
_entity_poly.type
_entity_poly.pdbx_seq_one_letter_code
_entity_poly.pdbx_strand_id
1 'polypeptide(L)'
;MLSPLRTLELLLIAALFSCASFAATPTSGSVTPTTGSKTAWTSSAFGATNGESTCVEGTTCDSFTLTITGAASSYNNKYVNISIAWSLSTNDYDLYIHKGSLTGPVVASSTGGVPQTGEGVSLSPTSLGVGVYVVHVVASTTVPGDSPKGTAVVATAPITPPPPNVTPPTYRNYQSPTGIGDNSGEPSIGDNWNTGRVMTSAVLDTLRVSFNTAVSPATATWVVKNSPLTSITSLDPILFTDRKTGRTFVSQLAGTTSLSEFTDDDGTTYTPSQGAGIASGVDHQTIGGGPFRVCNAQQKSQNPTYCATLTARGPLTSYANAVYYASQDIGLAQMALSQDGGLTYEAAHPMYTLAQCGGLHGHIRVAGDGTVYVPNKNCGGTQGLVSSKDNGLTFTVYKVTGSTPGSSDPSVGIGSKGRVYFGYTDANNHPWIATSDDGGQSWHNNQDLATRLGIKNAVFPEVVAGDNDRATFFFLGTKSAGPGTGDDTTTIFDGVWHAYFASTYNGGQNWVVVDATPSDPVQLGVVCTNGTTCPSGTRNLLDFNDVTIDWHGRVLAAYTDGCITAKCIADGNNSTAQHTKAQNDGTTKASIIREATGLSLFQKYDSTPLKP
;
A
#
# COMPACT_ATOMS: atom_id res chain seq x y z
N MET A 1 18.26 -89.21 41.55
CA MET A 1 17.11 -88.32 41.24
C MET A 1 17.59 -87.29 40.24
N LEU A 2 16.79 -87.08 39.19
CA LEU A 2 17.20 -86.56 37.89
C LEU A 2 17.77 -85.13 37.90
N SER A 3 18.79 -84.89 37.09
CA SER A 3 19.20 -83.58 36.58
C SER A 3 19.57 -83.72 35.10
N PRO A 4 18.98 -82.93 34.18
CA PRO A 4 19.52 -82.76 32.85
C PRO A 4 19.95 -81.31 32.54
N LEU A 5 20.88 -81.26 31.59
CA LEU A 5 21.38 -80.19 30.73
C LEU A 5 20.66 -78.83 30.74
N ARG A 6 21.46 -77.76 30.67
CA ARG A 6 21.10 -76.52 29.96
C ARG A 6 22.23 -76.04 29.06
N THR A 7 21.93 -76.01 27.77
CA THR A 7 22.62 -75.33 26.68
C THR A 7 22.38 -73.82 26.74
N LEU A 8 23.40 -73.08 26.27
CA LEU A 8 23.53 -71.63 26.26
C LEU A 8 22.91 -71.07 24.98
N GLU A 9 21.94 -70.14 25.09
CA GLU A 9 21.52 -69.27 23.99
C GLU A 9 21.59 -67.80 24.43
N LEU A 10 22.28 -67.01 23.63
CA LEU A 10 22.53 -65.58 23.78
C LEU A 10 21.43 -64.83 23.01
N LEU A 11 20.59 -64.03 23.69
CA LEU A 11 19.63 -63.14 23.03
C LEU A 11 20.22 -61.72 22.93
N LEU A 12 20.45 -61.25 21.70
CA LEU A 12 20.81 -59.88 21.37
C LEU A 12 19.51 -59.04 21.27
N ILE A 13 19.28 -58.13 22.21
CA ILE A 13 18.17 -57.15 22.11
C ILE A 13 18.71 -55.92 21.38
N ALA A 14 18.32 -55.75 20.12
CA ALA A 14 18.50 -54.49 19.39
C ALA A 14 17.38 -53.52 19.80
N ALA A 15 17.71 -52.51 20.61
CA ALA A 15 16.83 -51.37 20.85
C ALA A 15 16.85 -50.47 19.60
N LEU A 16 15.82 -50.58 18.76
CA LEU A 16 15.49 -49.58 17.75
C LEU A 16 15.03 -48.30 18.49
N PHE A 17 15.95 -47.36 18.69
CA PHE A 17 15.59 -45.97 18.95
C PHE A 17 15.00 -45.42 17.64
N SER A 18 13.67 -45.35 17.57
CA SER A 18 12.98 -44.54 16.59
C SER A 18 13.41 -43.10 16.81
N CYS A 19 14.19 -42.52 15.89
CA CYS A 19 14.27 -41.07 15.79
C CYS A 19 12.84 -40.57 15.56
N ALA A 20 12.23 -39.97 16.58
CA ALA A 20 11.02 -39.19 16.39
C ALA A 20 11.39 -38.04 15.45
N SER A 21 10.90 -38.07 14.21
CA SER A 21 11.01 -36.89 13.35
C SER A 21 10.11 -35.82 13.97
N PHE A 22 10.72 -34.75 14.47
CA PHE A 22 10.01 -33.56 14.96
C PHE A 22 9.50 -32.79 13.75
N ALA A 23 8.34 -33.21 13.26
CA ALA A 23 7.54 -32.47 12.33
C ALA A 23 6.23 -32.08 13.04
N ALA A 24 5.55 -31.06 12.54
CA ALA A 24 4.28 -30.59 13.06
C ALA A 24 3.35 -31.77 13.34
N THR A 25 2.55 -31.70 14.40
CA THR A 25 1.62 -32.78 14.74
C THR A 25 0.18 -32.34 14.54
N PRO A 26 -0.56 -32.90 13.56
CA PRO A 26 -0.10 -33.79 12.48
C PRO A 26 0.79 -33.07 11.45
N THR A 27 1.53 -33.82 10.62
CA THR A 27 2.52 -33.26 9.68
C THR A 27 1.88 -32.65 8.42
N SER A 28 0.61 -32.96 8.18
CA SER A 28 -0.13 -32.45 7.04
C SER A 28 -1.62 -32.37 7.31
N GLY A 29 -2.30 -31.59 6.48
CA GLY A 29 -3.75 -31.47 6.47
C GLY A 29 -4.24 -30.82 5.19
N SER A 30 -5.55 -30.82 5.01
CA SER A 30 -6.18 -30.26 3.82
C SER A 30 -7.37 -29.38 4.16
N VAL A 31 -7.65 -28.46 3.25
CA VAL A 31 -8.89 -27.69 3.24
C VAL A 31 -9.57 -27.80 1.89
N THR A 32 -10.89 -27.68 1.92
CA THR A 32 -11.78 -27.77 0.76
C THR A 32 -12.45 -26.42 0.51
N PRO A 33 -13.02 -26.13 -0.68
CA PRO A 33 -13.64 -24.84 -1.00
C PRO A 33 -14.94 -24.53 -0.23
N THR A 34 -15.13 -25.11 0.96
CA THR A 34 -16.27 -24.93 1.85
C THR A 34 -15.86 -24.02 3.00
N THR A 35 -16.61 -22.93 3.20
CA THR A 35 -16.42 -22.05 4.36
C THR A 35 -16.49 -22.84 5.67
N GLY A 36 -15.52 -22.63 6.56
CA GLY A 36 -15.35 -23.38 7.81
C GLY A 36 -14.54 -24.67 7.67
N SER A 37 -14.18 -25.08 6.44
CA SER A 37 -13.21 -26.18 6.23
C SER A 37 -11.90 -25.80 6.92
N LYS A 38 -11.41 -26.67 7.81
CA LYS A 38 -10.29 -26.36 8.69
C LYS A 38 -9.37 -27.54 8.90
N THR A 39 -8.09 -27.23 9.08
CA THR A 39 -7.09 -28.14 9.63
C THR A 39 -6.27 -27.40 10.70
N ALA A 40 -5.66 -28.15 11.61
CA ALA A 40 -4.90 -27.60 12.72
C ALA A 40 -3.69 -28.48 13.01
N TRP A 41 -2.63 -27.87 13.52
CA TRP A 41 -1.40 -28.55 13.91
C TRP A 41 -0.79 -27.91 15.16
N THR A 42 0.12 -28.64 15.79
CA THR A 42 0.98 -28.12 16.86
C THR A 42 2.40 -28.15 16.36
N SER A 43 3.09 -27.00 16.44
CA SER A 43 4.49 -26.86 16.06
C SER A 43 5.41 -27.29 17.20
N SER A 44 6.47 -27.98 16.83
CA SER A 44 7.58 -28.39 17.68
C SER A 44 8.82 -27.49 17.53
N ALA A 45 8.67 -26.28 16.98
CA ALA A 45 9.77 -25.34 16.86
C ALA A 45 10.20 -24.80 18.25
N PHE A 46 11.47 -25.01 18.61
CA PHE A 46 12.07 -24.59 19.89
C PHE A 46 13.42 -23.88 19.67
N GLY A 47 13.74 -22.89 20.51
CA GLY A 47 15.01 -22.13 20.39
C GLY A 47 14.89 -20.91 19.47
N ALA A 48 16.00 -20.23 19.19
CA ALA A 48 16.00 -18.97 18.45
C ALA A 48 16.89 -19.07 17.22
N THR A 49 16.47 -18.49 16.11
CA THR A 49 17.27 -18.33 14.88
C THR A 49 17.01 -16.96 14.25
N ASN A 50 17.95 -16.47 13.46
CA ASN A 50 17.83 -15.18 12.77
C ASN A 50 17.11 -15.33 11.42
N GLY A 51 15.89 -15.86 11.47
CA GLY A 51 15.00 -16.02 10.33
C GLY A 51 15.11 -17.36 9.61
N GLU A 52 14.24 -17.52 8.61
CA GLU A 52 13.99 -18.79 7.91
C GLU A 52 15.23 -19.41 7.29
N SER A 53 16.07 -18.63 6.60
CA SER A 53 17.23 -19.14 5.86
C SER A 53 18.30 -19.81 6.74
N THR A 54 18.30 -19.54 8.04
CA THR A 54 19.26 -20.09 9.02
C THR A 54 18.60 -21.05 9.99
N CYS A 55 17.31 -21.37 9.80
CA CYS A 55 16.61 -22.27 10.70
C CYS A 55 17.03 -23.73 10.48
N VAL A 56 16.85 -24.55 11.51
CA VAL A 56 17.14 -25.99 11.49
C VAL A 56 15.84 -26.72 11.79
N GLU A 57 15.33 -27.45 10.80
CA GLU A 57 14.06 -28.17 10.88
C GLU A 57 14.00 -29.13 12.07
N GLY A 58 12.89 -29.10 12.80
CA GLY A 58 12.69 -29.86 14.04
C GLY A 58 13.52 -29.38 15.22
N THR A 59 14.34 -28.34 15.04
CA THR A 59 15.04 -27.62 16.11
C THR A 59 14.46 -26.22 16.21
N THR A 60 14.92 -25.27 15.39
CA THR A 60 14.50 -23.86 15.43
C THR A 60 13.38 -23.52 14.46
N CYS A 61 12.91 -24.47 13.67
CA CYS A 61 11.74 -24.32 12.81
C CYS A 61 11.00 -25.65 12.63
N ASP A 62 9.75 -25.58 12.18
CA ASP A 62 8.89 -26.74 11.94
C ASP A 62 7.94 -26.49 10.77
N SER A 63 7.62 -27.55 10.02
CA SER A 63 6.86 -27.51 8.78
C SER A 63 5.57 -28.31 8.86
N PHE A 64 4.49 -27.72 8.37
CA PHE A 64 3.20 -28.35 8.17
C PHE A 64 2.80 -28.29 6.69
N THR A 65 2.49 -29.45 6.09
CA THR A 65 2.05 -29.50 4.68
C THR A 65 0.54 -29.27 4.59
N LEU A 66 0.14 -28.13 4.01
CA LEU A 66 -1.25 -27.78 3.75
C LEU A 66 -1.62 -28.09 2.29
N THR A 67 -2.69 -28.84 2.06
CA THR A 67 -3.25 -29.03 0.71
C THR A 67 -4.56 -28.26 0.55
N ILE A 68 -4.57 -27.24 -0.31
CA ILE A 68 -5.78 -26.53 -0.73
C ILE A 68 -6.37 -27.26 -1.93
N THR A 69 -7.54 -27.86 -1.77
CA THR A 69 -8.17 -28.74 -2.78
C THR A 69 -9.30 -28.05 -3.55
N GLY A 70 -9.74 -28.64 -4.66
CA GLY A 70 -10.82 -28.11 -5.52
C GLY A 70 -10.30 -27.22 -6.65
N ALA A 71 -11.21 -26.59 -7.40
CA ALA A 71 -10.82 -25.62 -8.44
C ALA A 71 -10.60 -24.23 -7.82
N ALA A 72 -9.63 -23.46 -8.34
CA ALA A 72 -9.35 -22.10 -7.89
C ALA A 72 -10.62 -21.22 -7.92
N SER A 73 -11.43 -21.32 -8.98
CA SER A 73 -12.71 -20.61 -9.11
C SER A 73 -13.74 -20.96 -8.03
N SER A 74 -13.63 -22.11 -7.37
CA SER A 74 -14.51 -22.49 -6.24
C SER A 74 -14.22 -21.70 -4.96
N TYR A 75 -13.08 -21.00 -4.91
CA TYR A 75 -12.70 -20.07 -3.84
C TYR A 75 -13.08 -18.61 -4.14
N ASN A 76 -13.92 -18.35 -5.16
CA ASN A 76 -14.47 -17.00 -5.34
C ASN A 76 -15.13 -16.51 -4.03
N ASN A 77 -14.76 -15.30 -3.61
CA ASN A 77 -15.15 -14.70 -2.33
C ASN A 77 -14.74 -15.53 -1.10
N LYS A 78 -13.60 -16.23 -1.13
CA LYS A 78 -13.06 -17.01 -0.01
C LYS A 78 -11.54 -16.83 0.09
N TYR A 79 -11.03 -16.90 1.32
CA TYR A 79 -9.60 -16.99 1.62
C TYR A 79 -9.31 -18.24 2.43
N VAL A 80 -8.05 -18.65 2.43
CA VAL A 80 -7.50 -19.59 3.42
C VAL A 80 -6.68 -18.80 4.42
N ASN A 81 -7.24 -18.61 5.61
CA ASN A 81 -6.56 -17.94 6.71
C ASN A 81 -5.68 -18.95 7.41
N ILE A 82 -4.37 -18.67 7.48
CA ILE A 82 -3.38 -19.51 8.14
C ILE A 82 -2.81 -18.70 9.29
N SER A 83 -2.88 -19.23 10.51
CA SER A 83 -2.37 -18.54 11.69
C SER A 83 -1.68 -19.50 12.63
N ILE A 84 -0.77 -18.95 13.44
CA ILE A 84 -0.18 -19.61 14.60
C ILE A 84 -0.41 -18.73 15.83
N ALA A 85 -0.62 -19.36 16.98
CA ALA A 85 -0.78 -18.65 18.25
C ALA A 85 0.03 -19.36 19.34
N TRP A 86 0.56 -18.58 20.28
CA TRP A 86 1.38 -19.05 21.40
C TRP A 86 1.04 -18.28 22.68
N SER A 87 1.63 -18.66 23.82
CA SER A 87 1.16 -18.20 25.14
C SER A 87 1.99 -17.06 25.72
N LEU A 88 3.30 -17.04 25.43
CA LEU A 88 4.25 -16.11 26.02
C LEU A 88 4.47 -14.92 25.09
N SER A 89 4.06 -13.73 25.50
CA SER A 89 4.26 -12.52 24.69
C SER A 89 5.72 -12.08 24.55
N THR A 90 6.63 -12.70 25.31
CA THR A 90 8.08 -12.53 25.17
C THR A 90 8.68 -13.48 24.13
N ASN A 91 7.91 -14.44 23.62
CA ASN A 91 8.30 -15.29 22.52
C ASN A 91 7.83 -14.71 21.19
N ASP A 92 8.56 -15.07 20.15
CA ASP A 92 8.39 -14.63 18.78
C ASP A 92 8.57 -15.80 17.82
N TYR A 93 7.55 -16.04 17.02
CA TYR A 93 7.56 -17.08 15.99
C TYR A 93 7.13 -16.44 14.69
N ASP A 94 7.96 -16.58 13.67
CA ASP A 94 7.68 -16.13 12.33
C ASP A 94 6.89 -17.19 11.56
N LEU A 95 5.96 -16.75 10.73
CA LEU A 95 5.14 -17.61 9.87
C LEU A 95 5.50 -17.35 8.41
N TYR A 96 5.98 -18.36 7.70
CA TYR A 96 6.24 -18.32 6.26
C TYR A 96 5.39 -19.37 5.54
N ILE A 97 4.81 -19.00 4.40
CA ILE A 97 4.03 -19.92 3.57
C ILE A 97 4.71 -20.09 2.23
N HIS A 98 5.22 -21.27 1.94
CA HIS A 98 5.77 -21.60 0.63
C HIS A 98 4.74 -22.28 -0.25
N LYS A 99 4.82 -22.03 -1.57
CA LYS A 99 4.04 -22.76 -2.57
C LYS A 99 4.80 -24.00 -3.07
N GLY A 100 4.14 -25.15 -3.04
CA GLY A 100 4.64 -26.43 -3.57
C GLY A 100 5.54 -27.21 -2.62
N SER A 101 6.66 -26.64 -2.19
CA SER A 101 7.65 -27.24 -1.29
C SER A 101 8.26 -26.19 -0.37
N LEU A 102 9.01 -26.61 0.65
CA LEU A 102 9.75 -25.70 1.54
C LEU A 102 10.81 -24.86 0.81
N THR A 103 11.29 -25.34 -0.34
CA THR A 103 12.20 -24.61 -1.23
C THR A 103 11.48 -23.77 -2.29
N GLY A 104 10.14 -23.82 -2.31
CA GLY A 104 9.31 -23.04 -3.22
C GLY A 104 9.27 -21.56 -2.84
N PRO A 105 8.65 -20.70 -3.67
CA PRO A 105 8.53 -19.29 -3.35
C PRO A 105 7.65 -19.09 -2.11
N VAL A 106 8.06 -18.17 -1.23
CA VAL A 106 7.22 -17.67 -0.14
C VAL A 106 6.10 -16.80 -0.74
N VAL A 107 4.85 -17.19 -0.50
CA VAL A 107 3.64 -16.54 -1.03
C VAL A 107 2.84 -15.77 0.02
N ALA A 108 3.12 -15.98 1.30
CA ALA A 108 2.70 -15.09 2.38
C ALA A 108 3.66 -15.25 3.57
N SER A 109 3.87 -14.22 4.36
CA SER A 109 4.65 -14.32 5.59
C SER A 109 4.21 -13.30 6.63
N SER A 110 4.41 -13.58 7.90
CA SER A 110 4.10 -12.68 9.01
C SER A 110 5.18 -12.89 10.08
N THR A 111 5.98 -11.85 10.32
CA THR A 111 7.21 -11.90 11.15
C THR A 111 7.25 -10.70 12.09
N GLY A 112 6.15 -10.44 12.76
CA GLY A 112 6.05 -9.41 13.80
C GLY A 112 7.13 -9.61 14.87
N GLY A 113 7.37 -8.57 15.66
CA GLY A 113 8.33 -8.63 16.77
C GLY A 113 7.63 -8.65 18.12
N VAL A 114 8.32 -9.12 19.16
CA VAL A 114 7.82 -9.05 20.54
C VAL A 114 7.54 -7.61 21.02
N PRO A 115 6.47 -7.37 21.82
CA PRO A 115 5.58 -8.38 22.38
C PRO A 115 4.37 -8.72 21.51
N GLN A 116 4.17 -10.01 21.24
CA GLN A 116 3.01 -10.53 20.51
C GLN A 116 2.77 -12.02 20.83
N THR A 117 1.58 -12.55 20.49
CA THR A 117 1.20 -13.95 20.81
C THR A 117 0.57 -14.69 19.63
N GLY A 118 0.82 -14.22 18.40
CA GLY A 118 0.30 -14.88 17.21
C GLY A 118 0.73 -14.20 15.93
N GLU A 119 0.81 -15.00 14.87
CA GLU A 119 1.01 -14.58 13.49
C GLU A 119 -0.14 -15.06 12.63
N GLY A 120 -0.42 -14.35 11.54
CA GLY A 120 -1.49 -14.74 10.64
C GLY A 120 -1.38 -14.15 9.25
N VAL A 121 -1.66 -14.99 8.26
CA VAL A 121 -1.71 -14.60 6.85
C VAL A 121 -3.02 -15.09 6.21
N SER A 122 -3.42 -14.45 5.13
CA SER A 122 -4.56 -14.86 4.32
C SER A 122 -4.08 -15.17 2.92
N LEU A 123 -4.37 -16.37 2.42
CA LEU A 123 -4.10 -16.76 1.04
C LEU A 123 -5.38 -16.64 0.22
N SER A 124 -5.26 -16.14 -1.00
CA SER A 124 -6.34 -16.18 -1.98
C SER A 124 -6.08 -17.27 -3.03
N PRO A 125 -6.77 -18.42 -2.98
CA PRO A 125 -6.55 -19.48 -3.96
C PRO A 125 -6.97 -19.10 -5.38
N THR A 126 -7.76 -18.03 -5.58
CA THR A 126 -8.14 -17.55 -6.91
C THR A 126 -6.98 -16.87 -7.63
N SER A 127 -6.09 -16.18 -6.90
CA SER A 127 -4.86 -15.57 -7.46
C SER A 127 -3.65 -16.47 -7.31
N LEU A 128 -3.44 -17.07 -6.14
CA LEU A 128 -2.29 -17.91 -5.84
C LEU A 128 -2.41 -19.34 -6.36
N GLY A 129 -3.61 -19.77 -6.76
CA GLY A 129 -3.89 -21.13 -7.17
C GLY A 129 -4.13 -22.10 -6.01
N VAL A 130 -4.56 -23.30 -6.34
CA VAL A 130 -4.78 -24.42 -5.40
C VAL A 130 -3.58 -25.38 -5.44
N GLY A 131 -3.52 -26.33 -4.50
CA GLY A 131 -2.47 -27.34 -4.45
C GLY A 131 -1.76 -27.38 -3.10
N VAL A 132 -0.50 -27.81 -3.13
CA VAL A 132 0.33 -27.98 -1.94
C VAL A 132 0.97 -26.65 -1.55
N TYR A 133 0.92 -26.36 -0.25
CA TYR A 133 1.60 -25.28 0.44
C TYR A 133 2.35 -25.86 1.64
N VAL A 134 3.50 -25.27 1.97
CA VAL A 134 4.24 -25.61 3.20
C VAL A 134 4.14 -24.42 4.14
N VAL A 135 3.56 -24.66 5.31
CA VAL A 135 3.50 -23.69 6.41
C VAL A 135 4.72 -23.91 7.27
N HIS A 136 5.62 -22.94 7.29
CA HIS A 136 6.90 -23.02 7.98
C HIS A 136 6.89 -22.04 9.15
N VAL A 137 7.05 -22.58 10.35
CA VAL A 137 7.03 -21.83 11.60
C VAL A 137 8.47 -21.73 12.10
N VAL A 138 8.99 -20.52 12.18
CA VAL A 138 10.40 -20.27 12.53
C VAL A 138 10.46 -19.58 13.89
N ALA A 139 11.20 -20.17 14.82
CA ALA A 139 11.33 -19.64 16.16
C ALA A 139 12.37 -18.50 16.16
N SER A 140 11.90 -17.26 16.07
CA SER A 140 12.74 -16.06 16.00
C SER A 140 13.38 -15.75 17.36
N THR A 141 12.55 -15.57 18.39
CA THR A 141 12.99 -15.35 19.78
C THR A 141 12.16 -16.22 20.71
N THR A 142 12.72 -17.30 21.26
CA THR A 142 11.91 -18.16 22.15
C THR A 142 12.64 -18.61 23.40
N VAL A 143 11.88 -18.73 24.50
CA VAL A 143 12.28 -19.49 25.68
C VAL A 143 11.57 -20.85 25.71
N PRO A 144 12.18 -21.90 26.30
CA PRO A 144 11.57 -23.21 26.41
C PRO A 144 10.21 -23.21 27.13
N GLY A 145 9.26 -24.03 26.66
CA GLY A 145 7.97 -24.25 27.33
C GLY A 145 6.75 -23.67 26.62
N ASP A 146 6.93 -23.02 25.46
CA ASP A 146 5.83 -22.59 24.59
C ASP A 146 5.89 -23.33 23.26
N SER A 147 4.73 -23.58 22.66
CA SER A 147 4.59 -24.35 21.42
C SER A 147 3.48 -23.73 20.57
N PRO A 148 3.82 -23.18 19.38
CA PRO A 148 2.84 -22.53 18.52
C PRO A 148 1.78 -23.52 18.05
N LYS A 149 0.52 -23.12 18.17
CA LYS A 149 -0.62 -23.88 17.65
C LYS A 149 -1.10 -23.22 16.38
N GLY A 150 -1.08 -24.00 15.29
CA GLY A 150 -1.44 -23.52 13.98
C GLY A 150 -2.83 -23.94 13.53
N THR A 151 -3.48 -23.08 12.75
CA THR A 151 -4.74 -23.39 12.07
C THR A 151 -4.73 -22.87 10.64
N ALA A 152 -5.34 -23.63 9.73
CA ALA A 152 -5.68 -23.17 8.39
C ALA A 152 -7.18 -23.34 8.21
N VAL A 153 -7.90 -22.24 7.93
CA VAL A 153 -9.36 -22.19 7.87
C VAL A 153 -9.80 -21.48 6.60
N VAL A 154 -10.70 -22.10 5.85
CA VAL A 154 -11.37 -21.46 4.71
C VAL A 154 -12.44 -20.53 5.27
N ALA A 155 -12.24 -19.23 5.07
CA ALA A 155 -13.21 -18.23 5.42
C ALA A 155 -13.83 -17.67 4.14
N THR A 156 -15.09 -17.25 4.20
CA THR A 156 -15.58 -16.28 3.22
C THR A 156 -14.68 -15.04 3.30
N ALA A 157 -14.30 -14.52 2.14
CA ALA A 157 -13.82 -13.16 2.01
C ALA A 157 -14.73 -12.30 2.86
N PRO A 158 -14.19 -11.53 3.81
CA PRO A 158 -15.03 -10.70 4.64
C PRO A 158 -15.83 -9.75 3.73
N ILE A 159 -17.09 -10.12 3.46
CA ILE A 159 -18.23 -9.22 3.57
C ILE A 159 -18.61 -9.23 5.04
N THR A 160 -17.64 -8.94 5.91
CA THR A 160 -18.01 -8.50 7.25
C THR A 160 -18.66 -7.14 7.07
N PRO A 161 -19.84 -6.90 7.67
CA PRO A 161 -20.28 -5.55 7.97
C PRO A 161 -19.08 -4.77 8.55
N PRO A 162 -19.11 -3.43 8.51
CA PRO A 162 -18.20 -2.64 9.33
C PRO A 162 -18.07 -3.28 10.71
N PRO A 163 -16.88 -3.25 11.36
CA PRO A 163 -16.74 -3.74 12.74
C PRO A 163 -17.99 -3.33 13.51
N PRO A 164 -18.73 -4.26 14.15
CA PRO A 164 -20.04 -3.93 14.71
C PRO A 164 -19.87 -2.64 15.51
N ASN A 165 -20.61 -1.60 15.11
CA ASN A 165 -20.55 -0.20 15.59
C ASN A 165 -19.72 0.83 14.80
N VAL A 166 -19.13 0.52 13.64
CA VAL A 166 -18.52 1.55 12.77
C VAL A 166 -19.53 2.00 11.71
N THR A 167 -20.04 3.22 11.82
CA THR A 167 -20.84 3.84 10.76
C THR A 167 -19.98 4.07 9.53
N PRO A 168 -20.37 3.60 8.33
CA PRO A 168 -19.61 3.89 7.12
C PRO A 168 -19.40 5.39 6.93
N PRO A 169 -18.18 5.81 6.56
CA PRO A 169 -17.95 7.22 6.26
C PRO A 169 -18.77 7.63 5.04
N THR A 170 -19.22 8.87 5.03
CA THR A 170 -19.84 9.48 3.84
C THR A 170 -18.87 10.48 3.26
N TYR A 171 -19.00 10.72 1.96
CA TYR A 171 -18.09 11.59 1.22
C TYR A 171 -18.88 12.60 0.41
N ARG A 172 -18.26 13.74 0.11
CA ARG A 172 -18.80 14.73 -0.81
C ARG A 172 -17.75 15.11 -1.83
N ASN A 173 -18.19 15.14 -3.09
CA ASN A 173 -17.39 15.60 -4.20
C ASN A 173 -17.49 17.12 -4.33
N TYR A 174 -16.34 17.77 -4.55
CA TYR A 174 -16.23 19.20 -4.77
C TYR A 174 -15.45 19.40 -6.07
N GLN A 175 -16.16 19.74 -7.13
CA GLN A 175 -15.57 20.08 -8.41
C GLN A 175 -15.11 21.55 -8.43
N SER A 176 -14.01 21.82 -9.13
CA SER A 176 -13.55 23.19 -9.41
C SER A 176 -14.56 23.99 -10.27
N PRO A 177 -14.68 25.32 -10.06
CA PRO A 177 -15.55 26.17 -10.89
C PRO A 177 -15.16 26.17 -12.37
N THR A 178 -16.07 26.62 -13.23
CA THR A 178 -15.79 26.84 -14.67
C THR A 178 -14.57 27.76 -14.86
N GLY A 179 -13.62 27.36 -15.72
CA GLY A 179 -12.41 28.14 -16.01
C GLY A 179 -11.26 27.97 -15.03
N ILE A 180 -11.40 27.11 -14.01
CA ILE A 180 -10.37 26.78 -13.02
C ILE A 180 -10.17 25.27 -13.02
N GLY A 181 -8.92 24.78 -13.04
CA GLY A 181 -8.64 23.35 -12.95
C GLY A 181 -9.25 22.52 -14.09
N ASP A 182 -9.36 23.12 -15.28
CA ASP A 182 -9.75 22.44 -16.52
C ASP A 182 -8.59 21.60 -17.05
N ASN A 183 -8.89 20.46 -17.68
CA ASN A 183 -7.90 19.50 -18.19
C ASN A 183 -6.94 18.97 -17.09
N SER A 184 -7.47 18.80 -15.87
CA SER A 184 -6.73 18.30 -14.71
C SER A 184 -6.48 16.80 -14.82
N GLY A 185 -5.45 16.39 -15.55
CA GLY A 185 -5.16 14.96 -15.77
C GLY A 185 -4.43 14.24 -14.63
N GLU A 186 -3.62 14.97 -13.86
CA GLU A 186 -2.66 14.43 -12.88
C GLU A 186 -2.67 15.27 -11.57
N PRO A 187 -3.74 15.18 -10.78
CA PRO A 187 -3.81 15.88 -9.51
C PRO A 187 -2.99 15.20 -8.42
N SER A 188 -2.44 16.03 -7.56
CA SER A 188 -1.85 15.65 -6.27
C SER A 188 -2.33 16.63 -5.20
N ILE A 189 -2.34 16.23 -3.93
CA ILE A 189 -3.03 16.99 -2.88
C ILE A 189 -2.23 17.04 -1.58
N GLY A 190 -2.24 18.21 -0.95
CA GLY A 190 -1.70 18.37 0.40
C GLY A 190 -2.54 19.33 1.25
N ASP A 191 -2.65 19.03 2.54
CA ASP A 191 -3.33 19.88 3.52
C ASP A 191 -2.30 20.58 4.41
N ASN A 192 -2.38 21.91 4.49
CA ASN A 192 -1.59 22.70 5.42
C ASN A 192 -2.32 22.77 6.77
N TRP A 193 -1.86 22.01 7.76
CA TRP A 193 -2.52 21.96 9.07
C TRP A 193 -2.46 23.27 9.85
N ASN A 194 -1.54 24.19 9.49
CA ASN A 194 -1.43 25.49 10.16
C ASN A 194 -2.55 26.44 9.74
N THR A 195 -3.02 26.33 8.49
CA THR A 195 -4.05 27.22 7.93
C THR A 195 -5.39 26.51 7.67
N GLY A 196 -5.38 25.17 7.65
CA GLY A 196 -6.52 24.32 7.24
C GLY A 196 -6.86 24.45 5.76
N ARG A 197 -5.92 24.93 4.93
CA ARG A 197 -6.11 25.06 3.49
C ARG A 197 -5.50 23.88 2.77
N VAL A 198 -6.16 23.50 1.68
CA VAL A 198 -5.69 22.45 0.78
C VAL A 198 -5.00 23.11 -0.40
N MET A 199 -3.87 22.54 -0.81
CA MET A 199 -3.19 22.84 -2.07
C MET A 199 -3.30 21.61 -2.98
N THR A 200 -3.66 21.82 -4.25
CA THR A 200 -3.79 20.74 -5.24
C THR A 200 -3.28 21.18 -6.60
N SER A 201 -2.73 20.25 -7.37
CA SER A 201 -2.31 20.48 -8.76
C SER A 201 -3.41 20.10 -9.76
N ALA A 202 -3.46 20.81 -10.88
CA ALA A 202 -4.26 20.48 -12.04
C ALA A 202 -3.42 20.76 -13.29
N VAL A 203 -2.48 19.84 -13.57
CA VAL A 203 -1.41 20.03 -14.56
C VAL A 203 -0.60 21.29 -14.25
N LEU A 204 -0.82 22.40 -14.95
CA LEU A 204 -0.10 23.66 -14.75
C LEU A 204 -0.74 24.58 -13.70
N ASP A 205 -1.99 24.29 -13.33
CA ASP A 205 -2.68 25.05 -12.30
C ASP A 205 -2.25 24.57 -10.91
N THR A 206 -1.79 25.49 -10.07
CA THR A 206 -1.71 25.29 -8.62
C THR A 206 -2.95 25.92 -7.99
N LEU A 207 -3.76 25.13 -7.31
CA LEU A 207 -5.03 25.55 -6.77
C LEU A 207 -5.00 25.50 -5.24
N ARG A 208 -5.48 26.57 -4.63
CA ARG A 208 -5.75 26.61 -3.19
C ARG A 208 -7.25 26.47 -2.93
N VAL A 209 -7.61 25.52 -2.09
CA VAL A 209 -8.99 25.25 -1.71
C VAL A 209 -9.18 25.52 -0.22
N SER A 210 -10.25 26.24 0.10
CA SER A 210 -10.67 26.51 1.48
C SER A 210 -12.09 26.00 1.69
N PHE A 211 -12.28 25.17 2.71
CA PHE A 211 -13.58 24.63 3.07
C PHE A 211 -14.24 25.45 4.18
N ASN A 212 -15.41 26.00 3.91
CA ASN A 212 -16.25 26.59 4.95
C ASN A 212 -17.14 25.50 5.55
N THR A 213 -16.76 25.05 6.74
CA THR A 213 -17.45 24.01 7.53
C THR A 213 -18.47 24.58 8.53
N ALA A 214 -18.72 25.90 8.52
CA ALA A 214 -19.79 26.50 9.31
C ALA A 214 -21.18 26.27 8.70
N VAL A 215 -21.24 25.77 7.47
CA VAL A 215 -22.44 25.36 6.76
C VAL A 215 -22.40 23.85 6.48
N SER A 216 -23.58 23.23 6.37
CA SER A 216 -23.73 21.81 6.05
C SER A 216 -24.67 21.64 4.85
N PRO A 217 -24.22 21.07 3.72
CA PRO A 217 -22.86 20.60 3.49
C PRO A 217 -21.82 21.73 3.51
N ALA A 218 -20.56 21.41 3.82
CA ALA A 218 -19.48 22.37 3.68
C ALA A 218 -19.43 22.93 2.25
N THR A 219 -18.89 24.14 2.09
CA THR A 219 -18.68 24.75 0.77
C THR A 219 -17.19 24.91 0.49
N ALA A 220 -16.78 24.79 -0.77
CA ALA A 220 -15.39 24.91 -1.20
C ALA A 220 -15.17 26.19 -1.99
N THR A 221 -14.15 26.97 -1.61
CA THR A 221 -13.68 28.14 -2.38
C THR A 221 -12.35 27.79 -3.03
N TRP A 222 -12.29 27.90 -4.35
CA TRP A 222 -11.12 27.60 -5.17
C TRP A 222 -10.46 28.89 -5.63
N VAL A 223 -9.14 28.96 -5.50
CA VAL A 223 -8.34 30.12 -5.93
C VAL A 223 -7.12 29.62 -6.69
N VAL A 224 -6.91 30.14 -7.90
CA VAL A 224 -5.70 29.90 -8.69
C VAL A 224 -4.52 30.60 -8.02
N LYS A 225 -3.46 29.84 -7.77
CA LYS A 225 -2.21 30.27 -7.12
C LYS A 225 -0.98 29.94 -7.97
N ASN A 226 -1.16 29.90 -9.29
CA ASN A 226 -0.08 29.67 -10.25
C ASN A 226 1.11 30.59 -9.99
N SER A 227 2.31 30.02 -10.08
CA SER A 227 3.52 30.81 -10.09
C SER A 227 4.00 31.08 -11.51
N PRO A 228 4.94 32.01 -11.69
CA PRO A 228 5.59 32.20 -12.98
C PRO A 228 6.46 31.02 -13.43
N LEU A 229 6.92 30.13 -12.53
CA LEU A 229 7.89 29.07 -12.85
C LEU A 229 7.21 27.72 -13.13
N THR A 230 6.28 27.30 -12.26
CA THR A 230 5.67 25.95 -12.30
C THR A 230 4.35 25.91 -13.05
N SER A 231 3.99 26.98 -13.76
CA SER A 231 2.81 27.04 -14.63
C SER A 231 3.14 27.21 -16.11
N ILE A 232 4.39 26.87 -16.51
CA ILE A 232 4.88 27.02 -17.89
C ILE A 232 4.62 25.76 -18.73
N THR A 233 5.15 24.62 -18.29
CA THR A 233 5.11 23.34 -19.00
C THR A 233 5.33 22.20 -18.03
N SER A 234 4.90 21.00 -18.39
CA SER A 234 5.10 19.80 -17.60
C SER A 234 5.05 18.56 -18.48
N LEU A 235 5.88 17.58 -18.16
CA LEU A 235 5.69 16.19 -18.56
C LEU A 235 4.80 15.46 -17.56
N ASP A 236 5.09 15.65 -16.27
CA ASP A 236 4.35 15.10 -15.12
C ASP A 236 4.32 16.16 -13.99
N PRO A 237 3.17 16.59 -13.48
CA PRO A 237 3.05 17.52 -12.35
C PRO A 237 3.06 16.76 -11.02
N ILE A 238 3.70 17.33 -9.99
CA ILE A 238 3.53 16.84 -8.62
C ILE A 238 3.52 17.98 -7.61
N LEU A 239 2.66 17.86 -6.62
CA LEU A 239 2.52 18.74 -5.48
C LEU A 239 2.54 17.92 -4.20
N PHE A 240 3.30 18.39 -3.22
CA PHE A 240 3.37 17.79 -1.89
C PHE A 240 3.28 18.89 -0.85
N THR A 241 2.49 18.68 0.21
CA THR A 241 2.50 19.56 1.39
C THR A 241 3.04 18.80 2.59
N ASP A 242 4.12 19.33 3.17
CA ASP A 242 4.54 18.91 4.50
C ASP A 242 3.56 19.47 5.52
N ARG A 243 2.54 18.65 5.83
CA ARG A 243 1.39 19.06 6.63
C ARG A 243 1.73 19.67 7.98
N LYS A 244 2.89 19.34 8.58
CA LYS A 244 3.29 19.85 9.90
C LYS A 244 3.95 21.23 9.80
N THR A 245 4.79 21.45 8.79
CA THR A 245 5.45 22.75 8.58
C THR A 245 4.54 23.72 7.83
N GLY A 246 3.60 23.19 7.05
CA GLY A 246 2.71 23.94 6.17
C GLY A 246 3.33 24.33 4.84
N ARG A 247 4.57 23.91 4.56
CA ARG A 247 5.24 24.18 3.28
C ARG A 247 4.66 23.27 2.18
N THR A 248 4.29 23.88 1.06
CA THR A 248 3.88 23.17 -0.15
C THR A 248 4.94 23.30 -1.22
N PHE A 249 5.32 22.18 -1.82
CA PHE A 249 6.21 22.06 -2.96
C PHE A 249 5.37 21.85 -4.21
N VAL A 250 5.70 22.57 -5.27
CA VAL A 250 5.10 22.40 -6.60
C VAL A 250 6.24 22.11 -7.57
N SER A 251 6.07 21.07 -8.39
CA SER A 251 7.09 20.64 -9.33
C SER A 251 6.48 20.19 -10.65
N GLN A 252 7.10 20.58 -11.75
CA GLN A 252 6.75 20.16 -13.10
C GLN A 252 7.96 19.48 -13.74
N LEU A 253 7.80 18.24 -14.17
CA LEU A 253 8.88 17.50 -14.80
C LEU A 253 9.23 18.14 -16.14
N ALA A 254 10.52 18.34 -16.40
CA ALA A 254 11.03 19.04 -17.57
C ALA A 254 12.33 18.36 -18.07
N GLY A 255 12.18 17.19 -18.70
CA GLY A 255 13.30 16.35 -19.11
C GLY A 255 13.94 15.64 -17.92
N THR A 256 15.28 15.62 -17.84
CA THR A 256 16.01 15.01 -16.71
C THR A 256 16.09 15.94 -15.47
N THR A 257 15.20 16.91 -15.34
CA THR A 257 15.13 17.84 -14.21
C THR A 257 13.69 18.35 -14.06
N SER A 258 13.45 19.30 -13.15
CA SER A 258 12.13 19.82 -12.88
C SER A 258 12.12 21.35 -12.71
N LEU A 259 11.03 21.98 -13.13
CA LEU A 259 10.68 23.33 -12.71
C LEU A 259 10.01 23.20 -11.35
N SER A 260 10.71 23.56 -10.28
CA SER A 260 10.18 23.39 -8.92
C SER A 260 10.34 24.64 -8.07
N GLU A 261 9.44 24.77 -7.11
CA GLU A 261 9.43 25.83 -6.11
C GLU A 261 8.65 25.37 -4.88
N PHE A 262 8.69 26.19 -3.82
CA PHE A 262 7.84 25.98 -2.67
C PHE A 262 7.25 27.28 -2.14
N THR A 263 6.16 27.15 -1.39
CA THR A 263 5.44 28.23 -0.72
C THR A 263 5.26 27.89 0.75
N ASP A 264 5.44 28.88 1.62
CA ASP A 264 5.14 28.79 3.06
C ASP A 264 3.83 29.51 3.45
N ASP A 265 3.13 30.12 2.48
CA ASP A 265 1.95 30.97 2.71
C ASP A 265 0.75 30.65 1.80
N ASP A 266 0.56 29.35 1.51
CA ASP A 266 -0.48 28.79 0.65
C ASP A 266 -0.55 29.47 -0.73
N GLY A 267 0.59 29.57 -1.40
CA GLY A 267 0.75 30.07 -2.77
C GLY A 267 0.55 31.57 -2.89
N THR A 268 0.88 32.35 -1.86
CA THR A 268 0.90 33.81 -1.95
C THR A 268 2.25 34.31 -2.43
N THR A 269 3.32 33.66 -1.99
CA THR A 269 4.68 33.85 -2.48
C THR A 269 5.35 32.51 -2.73
N TYR A 270 6.28 32.48 -3.68
CA TYR A 270 7.01 31.28 -4.06
C TYR A 270 8.51 31.52 -4.02
N THR A 271 9.24 30.50 -3.56
CA THR A 271 10.70 30.44 -3.59
C THR A 271 11.13 29.37 -4.59
N PRO A 272 11.82 29.74 -5.68
CA PRO A 272 12.36 28.78 -6.64
C PRO A 272 13.29 27.77 -5.96
N SER A 273 13.17 26.51 -6.37
CA SER A 273 14.05 25.41 -5.97
C SER A 273 15.05 25.10 -7.08
N GLN A 274 16.14 24.43 -6.74
CA GLN A 274 17.04 23.80 -7.71
C GLN A 274 16.30 22.80 -8.63
N GLY A 275 15.15 22.28 -8.22
CA GLY A 275 14.40 21.26 -8.93
C GLY A 275 14.74 19.87 -8.40
N ALA A 276 15.21 19.00 -9.28
CA ALA A 276 15.41 17.58 -8.99
C ALA A 276 16.81 17.21 -8.46
N GLY A 277 17.75 18.17 -8.44
CA GLY A 277 19.18 17.90 -8.22
C GLY A 277 19.89 17.41 -9.48
N ILE A 278 21.00 16.67 -9.30
CA ILE A 278 21.77 16.07 -10.41
C ILE A 278 21.41 14.58 -10.52
N ALA A 279 21.33 14.07 -11.75
CA ALA A 279 21.01 12.68 -12.08
C ALA A 279 19.58 12.25 -11.71
N SER A 280 18.60 13.13 -11.97
CA SER A 280 17.19 12.74 -12.01
C SER A 280 16.81 12.11 -13.35
N GLY A 281 15.79 11.27 -13.30
CA GLY A 281 15.17 10.63 -14.44
C GLY A 281 14.24 11.57 -15.22
N VAL A 282 13.58 10.99 -16.23
CA VAL A 282 12.83 11.70 -17.26
C VAL A 282 11.33 11.47 -17.21
N ASP A 283 10.87 10.66 -16.25
CA ASP A 283 9.48 10.21 -16.17
C ASP A 283 9.07 9.99 -14.71
N HIS A 284 7.78 10.13 -14.45
CA HIS A 284 7.10 9.72 -13.23
C HIS A 284 7.73 10.29 -11.95
N GLN A 285 7.89 11.62 -11.90
CA GLN A 285 8.48 12.29 -10.74
C GLN A 285 7.59 12.21 -9.50
N THR A 286 8.20 12.30 -8.32
CA THR A 286 7.48 12.46 -7.05
C THR A 286 8.31 13.27 -6.07
N ILE A 287 7.62 14.03 -5.22
CA ILE A 287 8.19 14.75 -4.09
C ILE A 287 7.50 14.29 -2.81
N GLY A 288 8.28 14.10 -1.76
CA GLY A 288 7.75 13.80 -0.42
C GLY A 288 8.72 14.24 0.65
N GLY A 289 8.25 14.32 1.90
CA GLY A 289 9.07 14.81 2.99
C GLY A 289 8.53 14.44 4.35
N GLY A 290 9.39 14.60 5.35
CA GLY A 290 9.10 14.28 6.75
C GLY A 290 10.36 14.39 7.62
N PRO A 291 10.30 13.97 8.89
CA PRO A 291 11.44 14.07 9.80
C PRO A 291 12.70 13.41 9.21
N PHE A 292 13.88 13.98 9.46
CA PHE A 292 15.13 13.25 9.22
C PHE A 292 15.20 12.01 10.11
N ARG A 293 15.76 10.93 9.57
CA ARG A 293 16.18 9.77 10.36
C ARG A 293 17.31 10.20 11.28
N VAL A 294 17.13 9.93 12.57
CA VAL A 294 18.13 10.17 13.62
C VAL A 294 18.42 8.89 14.39
N CYS A 295 19.64 8.73 14.87
CA CYS A 295 19.98 7.61 15.74
C CYS A 295 19.47 7.83 17.17
N ASN A 296 18.95 6.78 17.78
CA ASN A 296 18.79 6.72 19.23
C ASN A 296 20.12 6.37 19.93
N ALA A 297 20.14 6.46 21.27
CA ALA A 297 21.34 6.22 22.06
C ALA A 297 21.90 4.79 21.90
N GLN A 298 21.03 3.79 21.78
CA GLN A 298 21.41 2.40 21.57
C GLN A 298 22.10 2.21 20.21
N GLN A 299 21.48 2.70 19.13
CA GLN A 299 22.05 2.65 17.78
C GLN A 299 23.41 3.35 17.72
N LYS A 300 23.56 4.49 18.39
CA LYS A 300 24.84 5.20 18.48
C LYS A 300 25.94 4.38 19.15
N SER A 301 25.60 3.61 20.17
CA SER A 301 26.56 2.71 20.84
C SER A 301 26.96 1.51 19.97
N GLN A 302 26.04 1.00 19.15
CA GLN A 302 26.23 -0.19 18.32
C GLN A 302 26.92 0.12 16.99
N ASN A 303 26.56 1.23 16.34
CA ASN A 303 27.08 1.61 15.03
C ASN A 303 27.31 3.14 14.94
N PRO A 304 28.39 3.65 15.54
CA PRO A 304 28.68 5.09 15.56
C PRO A 304 28.91 5.68 14.16
N THR A 305 29.44 4.90 13.22
CA THR A 305 29.68 5.35 11.84
C THR A 305 28.38 5.63 11.10
N TYR A 306 27.41 4.71 11.16
CA TYR A 306 26.08 4.93 10.59
C TYR A 306 25.40 6.16 11.19
N CYS A 307 25.51 6.37 12.50
CA CYS A 307 24.94 7.54 13.15
C CYS A 307 25.64 8.86 12.76
N ALA A 308 26.95 8.81 12.50
CA ALA A 308 27.66 9.96 11.93
C ALA A 308 27.15 10.28 10.52
N THR A 309 26.89 9.26 9.69
CA THR A 309 26.28 9.44 8.36
C THR A 309 24.91 10.12 8.44
N LEU A 310 24.02 9.65 9.33
CA LEU A 310 22.71 10.28 9.53
C LEU A 310 22.84 11.74 9.99
N THR A 311 23.78 12.01 10.89
CA THR A 311 24.02 13.38 11.41
C THR A 311 24.51 14.30 10.29
N ALA A 312 25.42 13.82 9.44
CA ALA A 312 25.92 14.59 8.29
C ALA A 312 24.83 14.88 7.25
N ARG A 313 23.86 13.96 7.11
CA ARG A 313 22.68 14.08 6.24
C ARG A 313 21.46 14.68 6.96
N GLY A 314 21.67 15.40 8.07
CA GLY A 314 20.60 16.07 8.83
C GLY A 314 20.23 17.46 8.28
N PRO A 315 19.39 18.24 8.98
CA PRO A 315 18.99 19.57 8.52
C PRO A 315 20.18 20.55 8.50
N LEU A 316 20.31 21.32 7.42
CA LEU A 316 21.28 22.42 7.26
C LEU A 316 20.68 23.79 7.53
N THR A 317 19.35 23.88 7.66
CA THR A 317 18.62 25.12 7.94
C THR A 317 17.68 24.93 9.13
N SER A 318 16.88 25.94 9.45
CA SER A 318 15.81 25.83 10.45
C SER A 318 14.65 24.94 10.01
N TYR A 319 14.57 24.57 8.72
CA TYR A 319 13.57 23.62 8.24
C TYR A 319 13.94 22.22 8.72
N ALA A 320 13.16 21.68 9.66
CA ALA A 320 13.53 20.49 10.43
C ALA A 320 13.30 19.15 9.70
N ASN A 321 12.65 19.17 8.53
CA ASN A 321 12.27 17.97 7.80
C ASN A 321 13.14 17.77 6.55
N ALA A 322 13.39 16.51 6.21
CA ALA A 322 13.97 16.11 4.94
C ALA A 322 12.94 16.29 3.82
N VAL A 323 13.40 16.71 2.65
CA VAL A 323 12.59 16.72 1.42
C VAL A 323 13.29 15.86 0.39
N TYR A 324 12.55 15.00 -0.27
CA TYR A 324 13.07 14.04 -1.24
C TYR A 324 12.42 14.31 -2.59
N TYR A 325 13.24 14.18 -3.63
CA TYR A 325 12.79 14.11 -5.01
C TYR A 325 13.15 12.73 -5.55
N ALA A 326 12.22 12.05 -6.21
CA ALA A 326 12.50 10.82 -6.94
C ALA A 326 11.86 10.85 -8.33
N SER A 327 12.43 10.06 -9.23
CA SER A 327 11.93 9.93 -10.61
C SER A 327 12.46 8.64 -11.23
N GLN A 328 11.78 8.19 -12.27
CA GLN A 328 12.19 7.06 -13.08
C GLN A 328 13.04 7.50 -14.27
N ASP A 329 14.09 6.73 -14.53
CA ASP A 329 14.90 6.79 -15.74
C ASP A 329 14.76 5.47 -16.51
N ILE A 330 15.31 5.40 -17.73
CA ILE A 330 15.18 4.26 -18.65
C ILE A 330 15.68 2.95 -18.00
N GLY A 331 16.70 3.00 -17.14
CA GLY A 331 17.36 1.81 -16.57
C GLY A 331 17.29 1.65 -15.05
N LEU A 332 16.84 2.68 -14.33
CA LEU A 332 16.81 2.73 -12.87
C LEU A 332 15.83 3.79 -12.38
N ALA A 333 15.53 3.80 -11.08
CA ALA A 333 14.90 4.94 -10.42
C ALA A 333 15.86 5.50 -9.37
N GLN A 334 15.82 6.82 -9.16
CA GLN A 334 16.76 7.52 -8.29
C GLN A 334 16.04 8.47 -7.34
N MET A 335 16.67 8.75 -6.20
CA MET A 335 16.18 9.70 -5.21
C MET A 335 17.30 10.64 -4.76
N ALA A 336 16.99 11.93 -4.69
CA ALA A 336 17.85 12.96 -4.12
C ALA A 336 17.26 13.50 -2.81
N LEU A 337 18.13 13.78 -1.83
CA LEU A 337 17.78 14.42 -0.57
C LEU A 337 18.01 15.94 -0.66
N SER A 338 17.11 16.71 -0.06
CA SER A 338 17.34 18.10 0.30
C SER A 338 17.44 18.24 1.82
N GLN A 339 18.54 18.85 2.26
CA GLN A 339 18.81 19.13 3.67
C GLN A 339 18.40 20.54 4.10
N ASP A 340 17.93 21.38 3.17
CA ASP A 340 17.65 22.79 3.37
C ASP A 340 16.18 23.18 3.12
N GLY A 341 15.29 22.17 3.15
CA GLY A 341 13.85 22.37 3.01
C GLY A 341 13.39 22.51 1.55
N GLY A 342 14.07 21.80 0.64
CA GLY A 342 13.77 21.73 -0.79
C GLY A 342 14.33 22.88 -1.62
N LEU A 343 15.30 23.65 -1.10
CA LEU A 343 15.94 24.71 -1.86
C LEU A 343 17.01 24.12 -2.80
N THR A 344 17.86 23.24 -2.29
CA THR A 344 18.86 22.50 -3.05
C THR A 344 18.78 21.00 -2.76
N TYR A 345 19.23 20.20 -3.73
CA TYR A 345 19.27 18.75 -3.66
C TYR A 345 20.68 18.25 -3.93
N GLU A 346 21.07 17.21 -3.20
CA GLU A 346 22.30 16.50 -3.48
C GLU A 346 22.21 15.68 -4.79
N ALA A 347 23.29 14.95 -5.12
CA ALA A 347 23.25 13.97 -6.20
C ALA A 347 22.28 12.83 -5.88
N ALA A 348 21.46 12.43 -6.86
CA ALA A 348 20.49 11.36 -6.67
C ALA A 348 21.16 9.97 -6.58
N HIS A 349 20.69 9.15 -5.65
CA HIS A 349 21.16 7.78 -5.44
C HIS A 349 20.17 6.77 -6.04
N PRO A 350 20.65 5.70 -6.71
CA PRO A 350 19.77 4.65 -7.23
C PRO A 350 18.96 3.96 -6.13
N MET A 351 17.64 4.01 -6.28
CA MET A 351 16.69 3.27 -5.45
C MET A 351 16.67 1.78 -5.80
N TYR A 352 16.66 1.50 -7.10
CA TYR A 352 16.69 0.16 -7.67
C TYR A 352 17.03 0.24 -9.17
N THR A 353 17.44 -0.89 -9.74
CA THR A 353 17.64 -1.06 -11.19
C THR A 353 16.52 -1.90 -11.81
N LEU A 354 16.44 -1.94 -13.15
CA LEU A 354 15.53 -2.86 -13.86
C LEU A 354 15.71 -4.35 -13.53
N ALA A 355 16.86 -4.74 -12.94
CA ALA A 355 17.06 -6.11 -12.47
C ALA A 355 16.27 -6.40 -11.18
N GLN A 356 15.88 -5.37 -10.43
CA GLN A 356 15.14 -5.48 -9.18
C GLN A 356 13.67 -5.14 -9.38
N CYS A 357 13.38 -3.98 -9.98
CA CYS A 357 12.01 -3.50 -10.23
C CYS A 357 11.87 -2.82 -11.58
N GLY A 358 10.67 -2.86 -12.16
CA GLY A 358 10.34 -2.26 -13.45
C GLY A 358 8.96 -1.59 -13.45
N GLY A 359 8.70 -0.78 -14.47
CA GLY A 359 7.52 0.08 -14.52
C GLY A 359 7.54 1.16 -13.44
N LEU A 360 6.43 1.90 -13.37
CA LEU A 360 6.24 3.10 -12.57
C LEU A 360 6.18 2.82 -11.06
N HIS A 361 6.85 3.67 -10.27
CA HIS A 361 6.76 3.69 -8.81
C HIS A 361 5.70 4.67 -8.33
N GLY A 362 5.13 4.45 -7.15
CA GLY A 362 4.23 5.43 -6.54
C GLY A 362 4.96 6.57 -5.84
N HIS A 363 4.25 7.28 -4.98
CA HIS A 363 4.74 8.48 -4.33
C HIS A 363 5.58 8.22 -3.07
N ILE A 364 6.54 9.13 -2.81
CA ILE A 364 7.38 9.09 -1.61
C ILE A 364 6.54 9.33 -0.37
N ARG A 365 6.72 8.49 0.65
CA ARG A 365 6.20 8.72 2.00
C ARG A 365 7.30 8.55 3.04
N VAL A 366 7.31 9.41 4.06
CA VAL A 366 8.30 9.40 5.14
C VAL A 366 7.60 9.09 6.47
N ALA A 367 8.06 8.04 7.15
CA ALA A 367 7.55 7.62 8.44
C ALA A 367 7.91 8.61 9.55
N GLY A 368 7.23 8.53 10.70
CA GLY A 368 7.51 9.39 11.85
C GLY A 368 8.91 9.23 12.43
N ASP A 369 9.58 8.11 12.14
CA ASP A 369 10.95 7.80 12.54
C ASP A 369 12.00 8.18 11.46
N GLY A 370 11.57 8.79 10.36
CA GLY A 370 12.40 9.23 9.24
C GLY A 370 12.72 8.16 8.19
N THR A 371 12.15 6.95 8.31
CA THR A 371 12.28 5.92 7.25
C THR A 371 11.54 6.37 5.99
N VAL A 372 12.18 6.29 4.84
CA VAL A 372 11.61 6.67 3.54
C VAL A 372 11.08 5.43 2.84
N TYR A 373 9.89 5.54 2.25
CA TYR A 373 9.27 4.47 1.47
C TYR A 373 8.83 4.98 0.09
N VAL A 374 9.07 4.15 -0.92
CA VAL A 374 8.57 4.34 -2.30
C VAL A 374 8.04 3.00 -2.80
N PRO A 375 6.75 2.88 -3.14
CA PRO A 375 6.18 1.61 -3.60
C PRO A 375 6.38 1.45 -5.12
N ASN A 376 6.43 0.23 -5.65
CA ASN A 376 6.60 -0.04 -7.09
C ASN A 376 5.75 -1.23 -7.55
N LYS A 377 5.20 -1.12 -8.77
CA LYS A 377 4.24 -2.09 -9.30
C LYS A 377 4.80 -3.44 -9.71
N ASN A 378 6.12 -3.58 -9.88
CA ASN A 378 6.73 -4.83 -10.32
C ASN A 378 8.20 -4.94 -9.89
N CYS A 379 8.45 -5.60 -8.76
CA CYS A 379 9.77 -5.93 -8.23
C CYS A 379 10.08 -7.43 -8.39
N GLY A 380 10.32 -7.85 -9.63
CA GLY A 380 10.66 -9.23 -9.96
C GLY A 380 9.45 -10.17 -9.83
N GLY A 381 8.32 -9.78 -10.44
CA GLY A 381 7.09 -10.58 -10.53
C GLY A 381 6.09 -10.38 -9.40
N THR A 382 6.32 -9.44 -8.50
CA THR A 382 5.42 -9.05 -7.40
C THR A 382 5.41 -7.53 -7.29
N GLN A 383 4.49 -6.94 -6.52
CA GLN A 383 4.66 -5.56 -6.06
C GLN A 383 5.87 -5.46 -5.12
N GLY A 384 6.38 -4.25 -4.87
CA GLY A 384 7.47 -4.05 -3.93
C GLY A 384 7.46 -2.70 -3.22
N LEU A 385 8.03 -2.67 -2.03
CA LEU A 385 8.29 -1.50 -1.21
C LEU A 385 9.78 -1.24 -1.16
N VAL A 386 10.21 -0.13 -1.75
CA VAL A 386 11.58 0.37 -1.61
C VAL A 386 11.67 1.14 -0.30
N SER A 387 12.66 0.83 0.54
CA SER A 387 12.88 1.48 1.83
C SER A 387 14.29 2.03 1.95
N SER A 388 14.43 3.23 2.50
CA SER A 388 15.71 3.78 2.96
C SER A 388 15.64 4.13 4.44
N LYS A 389 16.65 3.66 5.18
CA LYS A 389 16.84 3.93 6.61
C LYS A 389 18.02 4.86 6.86
N ASP A 390 18.53 5.55 5.84
CA ASP A 390 19.73 6.40 5.92
C ASP A 390 19.57 7.74 5.20
N ASN A 391 18.35 8.29 5.25
CA ASN A 391 17.96 9.54 4.58
C ASN A 391 18.22 9.50 3.07
N GLY A 392 17.82 8.42 2.39
CA GLY A 392 17.86 8.30 0.94
C GLY A 392 19.25 8.01 0.34
N LEU A 393 20.20 7.50 1.13
CA LEU A 393 21.55 7.17 0.64
C LEU A 393 21.63 5.75 0.08
N THR A 394 21.02 4.78 0.77
CA THR A 394 20.91 3.39 0.32
C THR A 394 19.48 2.88 0.46
N PHE A 395 19.15 1.90 -0.38
CA PHE A 395 17.78 1.40 -0.53
C PHE A 395 17.75 -0.12 -0.48
N THR A 396 16.70 -0.65 0.15
CA THR A 396 16.36 -2.07 0.15
C THR A 396 14.99 -2.25 -0.48
N VAL A 397 14.87 -3.21 -1.39
CA VAL A 397 13.59 -3.58 -2.01
C VAL A 397 12.99 -4.75 -1.24
N TYR A 398 11.81 -4.55 -0.69
CA TYR A 398 11.02 -5.60 -0.05
C TYR A 398 9.83 -6.00 -0.92
N LYS A 399 9.71 -7.27 -1.27
CA LYS A 399 8.62 -7.76 -2.11
C LYS A 399 7.34 -7.93 -1.28
N VAL A 400 6.21 -7.44 -1.79
CA VAL A 400 4.90 -7.64 -1.14
C VAL A 400 4.46 -9.07 -1.39
N THR A 401 4.49 -9.89 -0.33
CA THR A 401 4.25 -11.32 -0.48
C THR A 401 2.81 -11.61 -0.94
N GLY A 402 2.68 -12.48 -1.95
CA GLY A 402 1.38 -12.88 -2.50
C GLY A 402 0.74 -11.88 -3.47
N SER A 403 1.42 -10.76 -3.74
CA SER A 403 1.01 -9.82 -4.79
C SER A 403 1.53 -10.22 -6.16
N THR A 404 0.88 -9.71 -7.22
CA THR A 404 1.35 -9.81 -8.60
C THR A 404 1.48 -8.41 -9.23
N PRO A 405 2.16 -8.27 -10.39
CA PRO A 405 2.34 -6.98 -11.02
C PRO A 405 1.02 -6.34 -11.43
N GLY A 406 0.91 -5.03 -11.21
CA GLY A 406 -0.28 -4.23 -11.54
C GLY A 406 -0.12 -3.40 -12.81
N SER A 407 -1.24 -2.89 -13.32
CA SER A 407 -1.27 -1.95 -14.44
C SER A 407 -0.91 -0.51 -14.02
N SER A 408 -1.31 -0.10 -12.82
CA SER A 408 -1.03 1.18 -12.17
C SER A 408 0.06 1.05 -11.10
N ASP A 409 0.73 2.16 -10.80
CA ASP A 409 1.61 2.28 -9.65
C ASP A 409 0.83 2.14 -8.32
N PRO A 410 1.41 1.49 -7.30
CA PRO A 410 0.83 1.33 -5.96
C PRO A 410 1.03 2.57 -5.08
N SER A 411 0.36 2.64 -3.93
CA SER A 411 0.57 3.67 -2.91
C SER A 411 0.77 3.07 -1.52
N VAL A 412 1.43 3.83 -0.65
CA VAL A 412 1.58 3.50 0.78
C VAL A 412 1.04 4.59 1.71
N GLY A 413 0.41 4.18 2.80
CA GLY A 413 0.12 5.01 3.95
C GLY A 413 0.87 4.49 5.18
N ILE A 414 1.34 5.38 6.04
CA ILE A 414 2.15 5.01 7.21
C ILE A 414 1.47 5.51 8.48
N GLY A 415 1.10 4.58 9.35
CA GLY A 415 0.49 4.89 10.63
C GLY A 415 1.47 5.54 11.61
N SER A 416 0.94 6.17 12.66
CA SER A 416 1.72 6.96 13.62
C SER A 416 2.85 6.21 14.35
N LYS A 417 2.82 4.86 14.37
CA LYS A 417 3.88 4.00 14.95
C LYS A 417 4.63 3.17 13.90
N GLY A 418 4.48 3.47 12.62
CA GLY A 418 5.27 2.86 11.55
C GLY A 418 4.62 1.69 10.82
N ARG A 419 3.37 1.29 11.15
CA ARG A 419 2.63 0.33 10.33
C ARG A 419 2.48 0.87 8.91
N VAL A 420 2.90 0.08 7.93
CA VAL A 420 2.74 0.38 6.51
C VAL A 420 1.45 -0.28 6.01
N TYR A 421 0.67 0.48 5.26
CA TYR A 421 -0.48 0.01 4.49
C TYR A 421 -0.14 0.18 3.01
N PHE A 422 -0.07 -0.91 2.25
CA PHE A 422 0.33 -0.91 0.85
C PHE A 422 -0.88 -1.25 -0.01
N GLY A 423 -1.42 -0.26 -0.71
CA GLY A 423 -2.57 -0.39 -1.60
C GLY A 423 -2.10 -0.50 -3.04
N TYR A 424 -2.69 -1.43 -3.79
CA TYR A 424 -2.26 -1.70 -5.17
C TYR A 424 -3.40 -2.30 -6.00
N THR A 425 -3.21 -2.31 -7.31
CA THR A 425 -4.05 -3.08 -8.23
C THR A 425 -3.33 -4.37 -8.61
N ASP A 426 -3.92 -5.53 -8.35
CA ASP A 426 -3.33 -6.83 -8.68
C ASP A 426 -3.56 -7.21 -10.15
N ALA A 427 -2.92 -8.27 -10.67
CA ALA A 427 -3.07 -8.68 -12.08
C ALA A 427 -4.50 -9.09 -12.46
N ASN A 428 -5.38 -9.33 -11.48
CA ASN A 428 -6.81 -9.53 -11.69
C ASN A 428 -7.61 -8.21 -11.80
N ASN A 429 -6.93 -7.06 -11.85
CA ASN A 429 -7.46 -5.71 -11.86
C ASN A 429 -8.27 -5.31 -10.62
N HIS A 430 -8.23 -6.08 -9.53
CA HIS A 430 -8.91 -5.70 -8.29
C HIS A 430 -8.02 -4.81 -7.41
N PRO A 431 -8.62 -3.98 -6.53
CA PRO A 431 -7.88 -3.23 -5.52
C PRO A 431 -7.56 -4.14 -4.34
N TRP A 432 -6.27 -4.29 -4.06
CA TRP A 432 -5.74 -5.08 -2.96
C TRP A 432 -5.01 -4.19 -1.96
N ILE A 433 -4.98 -4.63 -0.70
CA ILE A 433 -4.21 -3.95 0.33
C ILE A 433 -3.53 -4.95 1.25
N ALA A 434 -2.26 -4.71 1.55
CA ALA A 434 -1.46 -5.46 2.50
C ALA A 434 -0.93 -4.55 3.61
N THR A 435 -0.56 -5.14 4.75
CA THR A 435 0.01 -4.41 5.88
C THR A 435 1.35 -4.99 6.31
N SER A 436 2.23 -4.14 6.84
CA SER A 436 3.52 -4.54 7.40
C SER A 436 3.80 -3.75 8.68
N ASP A 437 4.31 -4.43 9.70
CA ASP A 437 4.70 -3.85 10.99
C ASP A 437 6.23 -3.69 11.16
N ASP A 438 7.02 -4.14 10.19
CA ASP A 438 8.49 -4.21 10.25
C ASP A 438 9.19 -3.47 9.10
N GLY A 439 8.46 -2.56 8.45
CA GLY A 439 8.96 -1.73 7.36
C GLY A 439 9.10 -2.47 6.03
N GLY A 440 8.23 -3.46 5.80
CA GLY A 440 8.11 -4.22 4.56
C GLY A 440 8.82 -5.57 4.57
N GLN A 441 9.52 -5.95 5.65
CA GLN A 441 10.23 -7.23 5.70
C GLN A 441 9.26 -8.42 5.67
N SER A 442 8.08 -8.27 6.29
CA SER A 442 6.95 -9.20 6.18
C SER A 442 5.63 -8.49 5.89
N TRP A 443 4.66 -9.27 5.41
CA TRP A 443 3.39 -8.77 4.87
C TRP A 443 2.19 -9.63 5.26
N HIS A 444 1.30 -9.06 6.05
CA HIS A 444 0.07 -9.69 6.51
C HIS A 444 -1.18 -8.95 5.98
N ASN A 445 -2.36 -9.52 6.25
CA ASN A 445 -3.66 -8.97 5.85
C ASN A 445 -3.80 -8.63 4.35
N ASN A 446 -3.10 -9.33 3.46
CA ASN A 446 -3.19 -9.09 2.02
C ASN A 446 -4.58 -9.48 1.47
N GLN A 447 -5.41 -8.48 1.18
CA GLN A 447 -6.85 -8.63 0.94
C GLN A 447 -7.31 -7.93 -0.34
N ASP A 448 -8.04 -8.67 -1.18
CA ASP A 448 -8.91 -8.17 -2.25
C ASP A 448 -10.12 -7.44 -1.66
N LEU A 449 -10.25 -6.15 -1.98
CA LEU A 449 -11.38 -5.33 -1.54
C LEU A 449 -12.51 -5.25 -2.58
N ALA A 450 -12.29 -5.73 -3.82
CA ALA A 450 -13.30 -5.65 -4.88
C ALA A 450 -14.55 -6.49 -4.57
N THR A 451 -14.39 -7.64 -3.91
CA THR A 451 -15.48 -8.59 -3.67
C THR A 451 -16.62 -8.00 -2.83
N ARG A 452 -16.34 -6.94 -2.06
CA ARG A 452 -17.32 -6.30 -1.16
C ARG A 452 -18.41 -5.54 -1.92
N LEU A 453 -18.07 -4.93 -3.07
CA LEU A 453 -19.01 -4.15 -3.89
C LEU A 453 -19.13 -4.68 -5.33
N GLY A 454 -18.49 -5.81 -5.64
CA GLY A 454 -18.52 -6.41 -6.97
C GLY A 454 -17.69 -5.65 -8.00
N ILE A 455 -16.66 -4.92 -7.57
CA ILE A 455 -15.70 -4.27 -8.46
C ILE A 455 -15.00 -5.34 -9.30
N LYS A 456 -14.66 -5.01 -10.54
CA LYS A 456 -14.03 -5.89 -11.52
C LYS A 456 -12.76 -5.32 -12.10
N ASN A 457 -12.65 -3.99 -12.13
CA ASN A 457 -11.43 -3.30 -12.49
C ASN A 457 -11.26 -2.10 -11.54
N ALA A 458 -10.02 -1.80 -11.17
CA ALA A 458 -9.61 -0.67 -10.35
C ALA A 458 -8.31 -0.06 -10.89
N VAL A 459 -8.09 1.22 -10.63
CA VAL A 459 -6.89 1.99 -11.02
C VAL A 459 -6.61 3.10 -10.01
N PHE A 460 -5.41 3.66 -10.09
CA PHE A 460 -4.91 4.82 -9.31
C PHE A 460 -5.09 4.62 -7.79
N PRO A 461 -4.44 3.58 -7.23
CA PRO A 461 -4.54 3.28 -5.82
C PRO A 461 -3.78 4.31 -4.97
N GLU A 462 -4.46 4.95 -4.01
CA GLU A 462 -3.88 5.96 -3.12
C GLU A 462 -4.18 5.65 -1.66
N VAL A 463 -3.17 5.72 -0.78
CA VAL A 463 -3.31 5.30 0.63
C VAL A 463 -2.80 6.38 1.58
N VAL A 464 -3.60 6.70 2.60
CA VAL A 464 -3.20 7.55 3.73
C VAL A 464 -3.51 6.85 5.05
N ALA A 465 -2.70 7.13 6.05
CA ALA A 465 -2.90 6.62 7.41
C ALA A 465 -2.73 7.74 8.44
N GLY A 466 -3.43 7.58 9.56
CA GLY A 466 -3.36 8.47 10.72
C GLY A 466 -2.73 7.74 11.89
N ASP A 467 -3.56 7.30 12.84
CA ASP A 467 -3.12 6.40 13.91
C ASP A 467 -2.73 5.02 13.36
N ASN A 468 -1.93 4.28 14.13
CA ASN A 468 -1.32 3.02 13.66
C ASN A 468 -2.31 1.92 13.30
N ASP A 469 -3.56 2.04 13.73
CA ASP A 469 -4.65 1.14 13.42
C ASP A 469 -5.67 1.73 12.42
N ARG A 470 -5.42 2.93 11.88
CA ARG A 470 -6.35 3.68 11.02
C ARG A 470 -5.73 4.10 9.70
N ALA A 471 -6.35 3.63 8.61
CA ALA A 471 -5.95 3.99 7.26
C ALA A 471 -7.15 4.02 6.33
N THR A 472 -6.99 4.77 5.23
CA THR A 472 -7.95 4.79 4.14
C THR A 472 -7.21 4.58 2.81
N PHE A 473 -7.82 3.77 1.96
CA PHE A 473 -7.38 3.41 0.62
C PHE A 473 -8.41 3.93 -0.38
N PHE A 474 -8.03 4.92 -1.17
CA PHE A 474 -8.75 5.47 -2.30
C PHE A 474 -8.38 4.75 -3.59
N PHE A 475 -9.34 4.53 -4.48
CA PHE A 475 -9.10 4.07 -5.83
C PHE A 475 -10.31 4.41 -6.72
N LEU A 476 -10.09 4.46 -8.02
CA LEU A 476 -11.19 4.44 -8.98
C LEU A 476 -11.52 3.00 -9.34
N GLY A 477 -12.81 2.66 -9.40
CA GLY A 477 -13.25 1.30 -9.66
C GLY A 477 -14.48 1.22 -10.55
N THR A 478 -14.65 0.09 -11.22
CA THR A 478 -15.86 -0.21 -12.00
C THR A 478 -16.33 -1.64 -11.73
N LYS A 479 -17.65 -1.83 -11.74
CA LYS A 479 -18.28 -3.16 -11.63
C LYS A 479 -18.37 -3.88 -12.98
N SER A 480 -18.03 -3.21 -14.08
CA SER A 480 -17.99 -3.79 -15.41
C SER A 480 -16.78 -4.68 -15.59
N ALA A 481 -17.02 -5.92 -16.05
CA ALA A 481 -15.97 -6.86 -16.40
C ALA A 481 -15.42 -6.60 -17.81
N GLY A 482 -14.22 -7.10 -18.10
CA GLY A 482 -13.52 -6.88 -19.37
C GLY A 482 -12.26 -6.05 -19.20
N PRO A 483 -11.59 -5.68 -20.31
CA PRO A 483 -10.29 -5.02 -20.30
C PRO A 483 -10.39 -3.53 -19.97
N GLY A 484 -10.80 -3.18 -18.75
CA GLY A 484 -11.04 -1.80 -18.33
C GLY A 484 -9.80 -0.89 -18.36
N THR A 485 -8.60 -1.48 -18.35
CA THR A 485 -7.30 -0.80 -18.41
C THR A 485 -6.56 -0.99 -19.74
N GLY A 486 -7.22 -1.60 -20.73
CA GLY A 486 -6.63 -1.97 -22.00
C GLY A 486 -6.57 -0.84 -23.03
N ASP A 487 -6.24 -1.21 -24.27
CA ASP A 487 -6.15 -0.28 -25.40
C ASP A 487 -7.52 0.06 -26.03
N ASP A 488 -8.56 -0.73 -25.73
CA ASP A 488 -9.94 -0.55 -26.24
C ASP A 488 -10.05 -0.62 -27.78
N THR A 489 -9.08 -1.25 -28.46
CA THR A 489 -9.06 -1.32 -29.94
C THR A 489 -9.77 -2.57 -30.49
N THR A 490 -9.65 -3.68 -29.77
CA THR A 490 -10.17 -4.99 -30.21
C THR A 490 -11.50 -5.33 -29.54
N THR A 491 -11.64 -4.99 -28.27
CA THR A 491 -12.83 -5.21 -27.45
C THR A 491 -13.19 -3.91 -26.80
N ILE A 492 -14.31 -3.33 -27.21
CA ILE A 492 -14.81 -2.09 -26.62
C ILE A 492 -15.19 -2.37 -25.17
N PHE A 493 -14.64 -1.59 -24.24
CA PHE A 493 -14.99 -1.65 -22.83
C PHE A 493 -16.22 -0.78 -22.55
N ASP A 494 -17.25 -1.43 -22.01
CA ASP A 494 -18.50 -0.82 -21.60
C ASP A 494 -18.54 -0.74 -20.07
N GLY A 495 -18.15 0.43 -19.52
CA GLY A 495 -17.92 0.56 -18.10
C GLY A 495 -18.16 1.94 -17.54
N VAL A 496 -18.65 1.94 -16.30
CA VAL A 496 -18.88 3.14 -15.49
C VAL A 496 -17.92 3.08 -14.31
N TRP A 497 -17.05 4.07 -14.17
CA TRP A 497 -16.08 4.18 -13.09
C TRP A 497 -16.56 5.14 -12.01
N HIS A 498 -16.46 4.74 -10.75
CA HIS A 498 -16.73 5.58 -9.59
C HIS A 498 -15.49 5.69 -8.71
N ALA A 499 -15.47 6.68 -7.81
CA ALA A 499 -14.48 6.80 -6.76
C ALA A 499 -14.89 5.96 -5.54
N TYR A 500 -13.96 5.16 -5.02
CA TYR A 500 -14.18 4.34 -3.84
C TYR A 500 -13.19 4.67 -2.73
N PHE A 501 -13.66 4.56 -1.49
CA PHE A 501 -12.83 4.63 -0.30
C PHE A 501 -13.04 3.38 0.53
N ALA A 502 -11.95 2.71 0.86
CA ALA A 502 -11.91 1.64 1.85
C ALA A 502 -11.23 2.15 3.11
N SER A 503 -11.88 2.08 4.27
CA SER A 503 -11.32 2.57 5.54
C SER A 503 -11.23 1.46 6.58
N THR A 504 -10.11 1.39 7.30
CA THR A 504 -9.89 0.49 8.41
C THR A 504 -9.70 1.28 9.70
N TYR A 505 -10.19 0.72 10.81
CA TYR A 505 -10.06 1.29 12.16
C TYR A 505 -9.55 0.25 13.17
N ASN A 506 -8.93 -0.82 12.68
CA ASN A 506 -8.40 -1.91 13.49
C ASN A 506 -7.14 -2.54 12.88
N GLY A 507 -6.34 -1.72 12.17
CA GLY A 507 -5.03 -2.14 11.72
C GLY A 507 -5.02 -2.94 10.42
N GLY A 508 -6.04 -2.79 9.56
CA GLY A 508 -6.13 -3.50 8.28
C GLY A 508 -6.79 -4.88 8.36
N GLN A 509 -7.26 -5.29 9.54
CA GLN A 509 -7.98 -6.56 9.71
C GLN A 509 -9.38 -6.52 9.08
N ASN A 510 -10.07 -5.37 9.15
CA ASN A 510 -11.37 -5.16 8.52
C ASN A 510 -11.40 -3.82 7.78
N TRP A 511 -12.18 -3.77 6.70
CA TRP A 511 -12.32 -2.60 5.84
C TRP A 511 -13.80 -2.29 5.58
N VAL A 512 -14.15 -1.01 5.65
CA VAL A 512 -15.45 -0.47 5.22
C VAL A 512 -15.25 0.15 3.86
N VAL A 513 -15.88 -0.40 2.82
CA VAL A 513 -15.74 0.11 1.44
C VAL A 513 -16.99 0.87 1.05
N VAL A 514 -16.81 2.09 0.57
CA VAL A 514 -17.87 3.03 0.20
C VAL A 514 -17.65 3.47 -1.24
N ASP A 515 -18.71 3.43 -2.03
CA ASP A 515 -18.82 4.15 -3.30
C ASP A 515 -19.10 5.62 -2.97
N ALA A 516 -18.13 6.49 -3.20
CA ALA A 516 -18.18 7.90 -2.84
C ALA A 516 -18.88 8.76 -3.90
N THR A 517 -19.08 8.23 -5.10
CA THR A 517 -19.72 8.93 -6.22
C THR A 517 -20.80 8.08 -6.91
N PRO A 518 -21.75 7.47 -6.16
CA PRO A 518 -22.65 6.43 -6.68
C PRO A 518 -23.65 6.92 -7.74
N SER A 519 -23.84 8.24 -7.83
CA SER A 519 -24.70 8.90 -8.82
C SER A 519 -23.94 9.91 -9.67
N ASP A 520 -22.61 9.95 -9.56
CA ASP A 520 -21.74 10.92 -10.19
C ASP A 520 -20.54 10.16 -10.77
N PRO A 521 -20.71 9.49 -11.92
CA PRO A 521 -19.64 8.73 -12.53
C PRO A 521 -18.39 9.58 -12.72
N VAL A 522 -17.22 8.98 -12.52
CA VAL A 522 -15.92 9.62 -12.74
C VAL A 522 -15.49 9.51 -14.20
N GLN A 523 -15.79 8.40 -14.85
CA GLN A 523 -15.39 8.13 -16.24
C GLN A 523 -16.32 7.08 -16.86
N LEU A 524 -16.61 7.23 -18.15
CA LEU A 524 -17.24 6.20 -18.98
C LEU A 524 -16.21 5.59 -19.96
N GLY A 525 -16.34 4.29 -20.19
CA GLY A 525 -15.45 3.52 -21.07
C GLY A 525 -14.13 3.13 -20.41
N VAL A 526 -13.13 2.84 -21.25
CA VAL A 526 -11.80 2.41 -20.81
C VAL A 526 -11.03 3.52 -20.08
N VAL A 527 -10.15 3.14 -19.16
CA VAL A 527 -9.09 3.99 -18.59
C VAL A 527 -7.75 3.39 -19.00
N CYS A 528 -7.17 3.82 -20.12
CA CYS A 528 -5.93 3.23 -20.61
C CYS A 528 -4.71 3.68 -19.78
N THR A 529 -3.92 2.72 -19.30
CA THR A 529 -2.76 2.97 -18.41
C THR A 529 -1.40 2.76 -19.11
N ASN A 530 -1.37 2.85 -20.45
CA ASN A 530 -0.15 2.66 -21.25
C ASN A 530 0.55 4.00 -21.60
N GLY A 531 0.29 5.05 -20.83
CA GLY A 531 0.87 6.37 -21.06
C GLY A 531 0.61 6.91 -22.47
N THR A 532 1.62 7.54 -23.07
CA THR A 532 1.53 8.14 -24.41
C THR A 532 1.29 7.13 -25.55
N THR A 533 1.35 5.83 -25.27
CA THR A 533 1.04 4.77 -26.25
C THR A 533 -0.44 4.38 -26.27
N CYS A 534 -1.27 4.97 -25.40
CA CYS A 534 -2.70 4.77 -25.39
C CYS A 534 -3.36 5.23 -26.71
N PRO A 535 -4.33 4.46 -27.25
CA PRO A 535 -5.07 4.88 -28.42
C PRO A 535 -5.83 6.19 -28.24
N SER A 536 -6.15 6.85 -29.35
CA SER A 536 -6.88 8.12 -29.31
C SER A 536 -8.22 7.98 -28.56
N GLY A 537 -8.46 8.92 -27.65
CA GLY A 537 -9.67 9.02 -26.83
C GLY A 537 -9.75 8.03 -25.67
N THR A 538 -8.70 7.26 -25.34
CA THR A 538 -8.72 6.29 -24.22
C THR A 538 -7.93 6.74 -22.98
N ARG A 539 -7.12 7.80 -23.11
CA ARG A 539 -6.32 8.40 -22.02
C ARG A 539 -6.89 9.75 -21.60
N ASN A 540 -8.07 9.73 -21.00
CA ASN A 540 -8.71 10.92 -20.43
C ASN A 540 -8.18 11.21 -19.01
N LEU A 541 -8.11 10.16 -18.20
CA LEU A 541 -7.40 10.14 -16.92
C LEU A 541 -5.95 9.75 -17.21
N LEU A 542 -5.01 10.42 -16.55
CA LEU A 542 -3.59 10.19 -16.72
C LEU A 542 -3.06 9.39 -15.51
N ASP A 543 -1.84 9.64 -15.05
CA ASP A 543 -1.14 8.69 -14.18
C ASP A 543 -1.29 8.97 -12.67
N PHE A 544 -1.62 10.21 -12.24
CA PHE A 544 -1.70 10.58 -10.81
C PHE A 544 -3.10 10.85 -10.29
N ASN A 545 -3.36 10.36 -9.08
CA ASN A 545 -4.32 10.88 -8.10
C ASN A 545 -3.57 10.96 -6.76
N ASP A 546 -4.13 11.59 -5.73
CA ASP A 546 -3.48 11.58 -4.41
C ASP A 546 -4.50 11.73 -3.28
N VAL A 547 -4.10 11.29 -2.08
CA VAL A 547 -4.92 11.31 -0.88
C VAL A 547 -4.15 11.86 0.31
N THR A 548 -4.81 12.70 1.11
CA THR A 548 -4.26 13.33 2.30
C THR A 548 -5.25 13.34 3.45
N ILE A 549 -4.81 13.85 4.60
CA ILE A 549 -5.65 14.06 5.79
C ILE A 549 -5.46 15.45 6.37
N ASP A 550 -6.54 16.04 6.85
CA ASP A 550 -6.49 17.30 7.60
C ASP A 550 -6.01 17.09 9.05
N TRP A 551 -5.84 18.19 9.79
CA TRP A 551 -5.41 18.19 11.20
C TRP A 551 -6.37 17.43 12.14
N HIS A 552 -7.60 17.18 11.70
CA HIS A 552 -8.63 16.42 12.39
C HIS A 552 -8.64 14.95 11.97
N GLY A 553 -7.82 14.54 11.00
CA GLY A 553 -7.74 13.17 10.49
C GLY A 553 -8.84 12.84 9.49
N ARG A 554 -9.52 13.85 8.96
CA ARG A 554 -10.51 13.68 7.90
C ARG A 554 -9.80 13.41 6.58
N VAL A 555 -10.31 12.47 5.79
CA VAL A 555 -9.70 12.09 4.51
C VAL A 555 -10.14 13.02 3.37
N LEU A 556 -9.20 13.38 2.51
CA LEU A 556 -9.42 14.11 1.27
C LEU A 556 -8.65 13.44 0.14
N ALA A 557 -9.27 13.22 -1.02
CA ALA A 557 -8.57 12.78 -2.22
C ALA A 557 -8.77 13.79 -3.34
N ALA A 558 -7.69 14.17 -4.04
CA ALA A 558 -7.80 14.82 -5.33
C ALA A 558 -7.72 13.77 -6.43
N TYR A 559 -8.60 13.89 -7.42
CA TYR A 559 -8.67 12.94 -8.51
C TYR A 559 -9.12 13.61 -9.80
N THR A 560 -8.78 12.98 -10.91
CA THR A 560 -9.19 13.40 -12.24
C THR A 560 -10.63 12.98 -12.51
N ASP A 561 -11.52 13.96 -12.61
CA ASP A 561 -12.92 13.73 -12.95
C ASP A 561 -13.14 13.90 -14.47
N GLY A 562 -13.47 12.81 -15.15
CA GLY A 562 -13.59 12.73 -16.60
C GLY A 562 -15.04 12.76 -17.13
N CYS A 563 -16.02 12.79 -16.24
CA CYS A 563 -17.45 12.78 -16.57
C CYS A 563 -18.15 13.92 -15.85
N ILE A 564 -17.99 15.11 -16.40
CA ILE A 564 -18.19 16.39 -15.73
C ILE A 564 -19.47 17.12 -16.17
N THR A 565 -20.08 16.70 -17.28
CA THR A 565 -21.31 17.29 -17.79
C THR A 565 -22.54 16.53 -17.30
N ALA A 566 -23.67 17.24 -17.17
CA ALA A 566 -24.95 16.63 -16.86
C ALA A 566 -25.35 15.52 -17.85
N LYS A 567 -24.87 15.59 -19.10
CA LYS A 567 -25.09 14.54 -20.10
C LYS A 567 -24.29 13.27 -19.76
N CYS A 568 -22.98 13.39 -19.53
CA CYS A 568 -22.16 12.23 -19.20
C CYS A 568 -22.65 11.55 -17.93
N ILE A 569 -22.94 12.34 -16.88
CA ILE A 569 -23.47 11.85 -15.61
C ILE A 569 -24.82 11.13 -15.82
N ALA A 570 -25.73 11.68 -16.61
CA ALA A 570 -27.01 11.04 -16.91
C ALA A 570 -26.85 9.73 -17.70
N ASP A 571 -25.93 9.69 -18.67
CA ASP A 571 -25.64 8.50 -19.47
C ASP A 571 -25.05 7.39 -18.59
N GLY A 572 -24.08 7.71 -17.71
CA GLY A 572 -23.48 6.75 -16.79
C GLY A 572 -24.45 6.20 -15.74
N ASN A 573 -25.42 7.00 -15.32
CA ASN A 573 -26.50 6.55 -14.42
C ASN A 573 -27.58 5.72 -15.12
N ASN A 574 -27.60 5.69 -16.46
CA ASN A 574 -28.56 4.91 -17.22
C ASN A 574 -28.02 3.51 -17.49
N SER A 575 -28.52 2.50 -16.76
CA SER A 575 -28.10 1.09 -16.89
C SER A 575 -28.41 0.43 -18.24
N THR A 576 -29.12 1.12 -19.14
CA THR A 576 -29.43 0.63 -20.50
C THR A 576 -28.65 1.36 -21.59
N ALA A 577 -27.95 2.44 -21.24
CA ALA A 577 -27.06 3.14 -22.15
C ALA A 577 -25.75 2.36 -22.31
N GLN A 578 -25.06 2.61 -23.42
CA GLN A 578 -23.66 2.22 -23.57
C GLN A 578 -22.78 3.21 -22.80
N HIS A 579 -21.76 2.70 -22.12
CA HIS A 579 -20.79 3.44 -21.33
C HIS A 579 -19.40 3.24 -21.94
N THR A 580 -19.25 3.63 -23.20
CA THR A 580 -17.96 3.59 -23.89
C THR A 580 -17.29 4.96 -23.84
N LYS A 581 -16.04 5.06 -24.31
CA LYS A 581 -15.34 6.35 -24.42
C LYS A 581 -16.10 7.40 -25.26
N ALA A 582 -17.00 6.99 -26.14
CA ALA A 582 -17.80 7.89 -26.96
C ALA A 582 -18.90 8.63 -26.18
N GLN A 583 -19.33 8.11 -25.02
CA GLN A 583 -20.28 8.77 -24.12
C GLN A 583 -19.59 9.62 -23.05
N ASN A 584 -18.28 9.46 -22.88
CA ASN A 584 -17.49 10.25 -21.96
C ASN A 584 -17.25 11.67 -22.51
N ASP A 585 -17.06 12.66 -21.63
CA ASP A 585 -16.87 14.05 -22.06
C ASP A 585 -15.54 14.29 -22.80
N GLY A 586 -14.54 13.43 -22.57
CA GLY A 586 -13.20 13.55 -23.17
C GLY A 586 -12.44 14.80 -22.72
N THR A 587 -12.89 15.41 -21.62
CA THR A 587 -12.25 16.50 -20.90
C THR A 587 -12.28 16.17 -19.42
N THR A 588 -11.49 16.88 -18.62
CA THR A 588 -11.36 16.59 -17.19
C THR A 588 -11.41 17.83 -16.31
N LYS A 589 -11.79 17.64 -15.04
CA LYS A 589 -11.80 18.68 -14.01
C LYS A 589 -11.04 18.26 -12.76
N ALA A 590 -10.43 19.26 -12.13
CA ALA A 590 -9.91 19.13 -10.78
C ALA A 590 -11.08 18.95 -9.81
N SER A 591 -11.08 17.83 -9.11
CA SER A 591 -12.10 17.48 -8.13
C SER A 591 -11.46 17.00 -6.84
N ILE A 592 -12.05 17.37 -5.70
CA ILE A 592 -11.67 16.87 -4.38
C ILE A 592 -12.87 16.15 -3.76
N ILE A 593 -12.71 14.88 -3.44
CA ILE A 593 -13.63 14.18 -2.54
C ILE A 593 -13.15 14.37 -1.12
N ARG A 594 -14.01 14.87 -0.25
CA ARG A 594 -13.75 15.07 1.17
C ARG A 594 -14.72 14.24 2.00
N GLU A 595 -14.18 13.50 2.97
CA GLU A 595 -14.98 12.79 3.97
C GLU A 595 -15.88 13.79 4.70
N ALA A 596 -17.17 13.50 4.81
CA ALA A 596 -18.20 14.36 5.38
C ALA A 596 -18.59 13.90 6.79
N THR A 597 -18.89 12.62 6.95
CA THR A 597 -19.19 11.97 8.24
C THR A 597 -18.38 10.70 8.38
N GLY A 598 -18.22 10.20 9.60
CA GLY A 598 -17.47 8.98 9.87
C GLY A 598 -16.55 9.16 11.06
N LEU A 599 -15.71 8.16 11.29
CA LEU A 599 -14.59 8.25 12.22
C LEU A 599 -13.40 8.84 11.48
N SER A 600 -12.73 9.81 12.09
CA SER A 600 -11.45 10.30 11.55
C SER A 600 -10.36 9.23 11.65
N LEU A 601 -9.25 9.42 10.93
CA LEU A 601 -8.06 8.59 11.08
C LEU A 601 -7.28 8.86 12.39
N PHE A 602 -7.74 9.76 13.25
CA PHE A 602 -7.17 9.97 14.59
C PHE A 602 -8.18 9.63 15.69
N GLN A 603 -7.88 8.58 16.46
CA GLN A 603 -8.71 8.07 17.56
C GLN A 603 -9.07 9.15 18.59
N LYS A 604 -8.16 10.12 18.81
CA LYS A 604 -8.39 11.23 19.76
C LYS A 604 -9.66 12.05 19.46
N TYR A 605 -10.22 11.95 18.25
CA TYR A 605 -11.39 12.69 17.83
C TYR A 605 -12.68 11.87 17.74
N ASP A 606 -12.69 10.59 18.15
CA ASP A 606 -13.89 9.74 18.08
C ASP A 606 -15.09 10.28 18.87
N SER A 607 -14.82 10.99 19.96
CA SER A 607 -15.85 11.64 20.77
C SER A 607 -16.54 12.82 20.08
N THR A 608 -15.95 13.33 19.00
CA THR A 608 -16.44 14.46 18.22
C THR A 608 -16.57 14.03 16.75
N PRO A 609 -17.67 13.35 16.37
CA PRO A 609 -17.83 12.84 15.02
C PRO A 609 -17.70 13.95 13.97
N LEU A 610 -17.15 13.58 12.81
CA LEU A 610 -17.02 14.48 11.68
C LEU A 610 -18.40 15.02 11.27
N LYS A 611 -18.51 16.35 11.18
CA LYS A 611 -19.70 17.02 10.64
C LYS A 611 -19.57 17.22 9.12
N PRO A 612 -20.68 17.07 8.35
CA PRO A 612 -20.71 17.16 6.89
C PRO A 612 -20.21 18.47 6.29
#